data_AF-A0A2V7M5J5-F1
#
_entry.id   AF-A0A2V7M5J5-F1
#
_cell.length_a   1.000
_cell.length_b   1.000
_cell.length_c   1.000
_cell.angle_alpha   90.00
_cell.angle_beta   90.00
_cell.angle_gamma   90.00
#
_symmetry.space_group_name_H-M   'P 1'
#
loop_
_entity.id
_entity.type
_entity.pdbx_description
1 polymer ?
#
loop_
_entity_poly.entity_id
_entity_poly.type
_entity_poly.pdbx_seq_one_letter_code
_entity_poly.pdbx_strand_id
1 'polypeptide(L)'
;MQVHPRTLRLPSRTGAPSHSGLSTGGPNGLQFRFSQGGCQTHQGPSEGGTAKLRRLRAMPVAHAPQCTVFKLFRLAGGRGSFATVKSFSVACIVAVAVGAASPVAVRAQGDAAAPAPAVDPSWLQVDTVTKTATFQLVAGLTGLNGALNFNGFRDGELTLTVPLGWAVVMHFRNHDGMLPHSAEIIPATHPLPTGPVAPAFPRAFTLRLDQGLISEQTDDIRFIADKGGSYLIFCGVPGHGAAGMWVRFEVSGSVRKPSLAATPAGKP
;
A
#
# COMPACT_ATOMS: atom_id res chain seq x y z
N MET A 1 -71.80 4.13 18.03
CA MET A 1 -71.56 5.50 18.53
C MET A 1 -70.47 6.14 17.68
N GLN A 2 -70.88 7.02 16.76
CA GLN A 2 -70.01 7.99 16.08
C GLN A 2 -69.62 9.08 17.07
N VAL A 3 -68.37 9.56 17.06
CA VAL A 3 -68.02 10.99 16.96
C VAL A 3 -66.66 11.12 16.24
N HIS A 4 -66.58 12.16 15.42
CA HIS A 4 -65.63 12.49 14.37
C HIS A 4 -64.43 13.37 14.85
N PRO A 5 -63.50 13.77 13.94
CA PRO A 5 -62.08 14.01 14.24
C PRO A 5 -61.72 15.47 14.53
N ARG A 6 -60.48 15.71 14.99
CA ARG A 6 -59.87 17.05 15.03
C ARG A 6 -58.78 17.20 13.96
N THR A 7 -59.03 18.12 13.05
CA THR A 7 -58.10 18.76 12.11
C THR A 7 -57.49 20.02 12.75
N LEU A 8 -56.20 20.30 12.52
CA LEU A 8 -55.58 21.64 12.54
C LEU A 8 -54.16 21.54 11.92
N ARG A 9 -54.04 21.85 10.62
CA ARG A 9 -53.48 23.08 10.01
C ARG A 9 -51.95 23.27 10.14
N LEU A 10 -51.30 23.14 8.99
CA LEU A 10 -50.01 23.73 8.60
C LEU A 10 -50.03 25.27 8.71
N PRO A 11 -48.83 25.87 8.83
CA PRO A 11 -48.51 27.06 8.09
C PRO A 11 -47.42 26.82 7.03
N SER A 12 -47.75 27.26 5.83
CA SER A 12 -46.90 27.48 4.66
C SER A 12 -45.86 28.59 4.89
N ARG A 13 -44.64 28.42 4.39
CA ARG A 13 -43.82 29.56 3.95
C ARG A 13 -43.03 29.24 2.68
N THR A 14 -43.42 29.97 1.64
CA THR A 14 -42.78 30.18 0.35
C THR A 14 -41.55 31.08 0.48
N GLY A 15 -40.53 30.82 -0.34
CA GLY A 15 -39.35 31.68 -0.53
C GLY A 15 -38.56 31.21 -1.76
N ALA A 16 -38.38 32.11 -2.72
CA ALA A 16 -38.13 31.88 -4.14
C ALA A 16 -36.70 31.38 -4.54
N PRO A 17 -36.53 30.89 -5.78
CA PRO A 17 -35.22 30.52 -6.34
C PRO A 17 -34.53 31.73 -6.99
N SER A 18 -33.21 31.84 -6.82
CA SER A 18 -32.38 32.78 -7.58
C SER A 18 -31.75 32.07 -8.78
N HIS A 19 -32.11 32.51 -9.97
CA HIS A 19 -31.48 32.14 -11.24
C HIS A 19 -30.23 32.97 -11.53
N SER A 20 -29.42 32.39 -12.43
CA SER A 20 -28.54 33.00 -13.42
C SER A 20 -27.04 33.07 -13.10
N GLY A 21 -26.27 32.52 -14.04
CA GLY A 21 -24.82 32.51 -14.05
C GLY A 21 -24.19 31.48 -14.99
N LEU A 22 -24.75 31.25 -16.18
CA LEU A 22 -23.99 30.64 -17.28
C LEU A 22 -23.09 31.73 -17.86
N SER A 23 -21.78 31.55 -17.81
CA SER A 23 -20.82 32.30 -18.61
C SER A 23 -20.07 31.32 -19.50
N THR A 24 -20.34 31.41 -20.80
CA THR A 24 -19.59 30.79 -21.88
C THR A 24 -18.49 31.74 -22.33
N GLY A 25 -17.22 31.34 -22.17
CA GLY A 25 -16.05 32.04 -22.69
C GLY A 25 -14.91 31.05 -22.89
N GLY A 26 -14.49 30.88 -24.15
CA GLY A 26 -13.60 29.83 -24.64
C GLY A 26 -12.12 29.91 -24.24
N PRO A 27 -11.27 29.09 -24.90
CA PRO A 27 -10.00 28.59 -24.36
C PRO A 27 -8.81 29.52 -24.62
N ASN A 28 -7.71 29.23 -23.90
CA ASN A 28 -6.35 29.77 -24.03
C ASN A 28 -6.04 30.98 -23.15
N GLY A 29 -5.52 30.70 -21.96
CA GLY A 29 -4.98 31.71 -21.04
C GLY A 29 -4.21 31.08 -19.90
N LEU A 30 -3.08 30.43 -20.23
CA LEU A 30 -2.08 29.97 -19.27
C LEU A 30 -1.58 31.20 -18.48
N GLN A 31 -1.98 31.36 -17.23
CA GLN A 31 -1.43 32.37 -16.32
C GLN A 31 -0.79 31.66 -15.13
N PHE A 32 0.53 31.48 -15.23
CA PHE A 32 1.39 31.17 -14.10
C PHE A 32 1.45 32.40 -13.19
N ARG A 33 0.81 32.34 -12.02
CA ARG A 33 1.12 33.24 -10.90
C ARG A 33 2.10 32.53 -9.98
N PHE A 34 3.36 32.95 -10.06
CA PHE A 34 4.33 32.74 -8.99
C PHE A 34 3.95 33.63 -7.80
N SER A 35 3.61 33.02 -6.67
CA SER A 35 3.50 33.72 -5.38
C SER A 35 4.81 33.52 -4.63
N GLN A 36 5.65 34.56 -4.61
CA GLN A 36 6.71 34.69 -3.61
C GLN A 36 6.19 35.52 -2.43
N GLY A 37 6.51 35.07 -1.22
CA GLY A 37 6.28 35.78 0.04
C GLY A 37 5.84 34.76 1.10
N GLY A 38 6.40 34.71 2.29
CA GLY A 38 7.47 35.47 2.92
C GLY A 38 7.61 34.86 4.32
N CYS A 39 8.84 34.61 4.76
CA CYS A 39 9.10 34.10 6.10
C CYS A 39 8.84 35.22 7.10
N GLN A 40 7.80 35.11 7.93
CA GLN A 40 7.60 35.99 9.08
C GLN A 40 7.85 35.22 10.37
N THR A 41 8.92 35.63 11.06
CA THR A 41 9.25 35.26 12.43
C THR A 41 8.32 36.00 13.39
N HIS A 42 7.49 35.28 14.13
CA HIS A 42 6.78 35.83 15.28
C HIS A 42 7.63 35.62 16.54
N GLN A 43 8.12 36.73 17.11
CA GLN A 43 8.60 36.81 18.49
C GLN A 43 7.40 37.00 19.42
N GLY A 44 7.37 36.21 20.50
CA GLY A 44 6.48 36.37 21.65
C GLY A 44 7.29 36.25 22.95
N PRO A 45 6.84 36.85 24.07
CA PRO A 45 7.71 37.26 25.17
C PRO A 45 8.00 36.16 26.20
N SER A 46 9.03 36.47 26.99
CA SER A 46 9.64 35.67 28.05
C SER A 46 8.70 35.33 29.22
N GLU A 47 8.76 34.08 29.67
CA GLU A 47 8.51 33.73 31.06
C GLU A 47 9.67 32.90 31.63
N GLY A 48 10.10 33.29 32.83
CA GLY A 48 11.25 32.75 33.52
C GLY A 48 10.98 31.37 34.12
N GLY A 49 11.91 30.46 33.92
CA GLY A 49 11.96 29.16 34.58
C GLY A 49 13.40 28.71 34.73
N THR A 50 13.91 28.81 35.96
CA THR A 50 15.23 28.32 36.35
C THR A 50 15.31 26.79 36.19
N ALA A 51 16.16 26.31 35.29
CA ALA A 51 16.51 24.89 35.19
C ALA A 51 18.03 24.68 35.05
N LYS A 52 18.54 23.78 35.89
CA LYS A 52 19.94 23.39 36.10
C LYS A 52 20.73 23.13 34.80
N LEU A 53 21.92 23.73 34.73
CA LEU A 53 22.99 23.35 33.82
C LEU A 53 23.36 21.87 33.99
N ARG A 54 23.12 21.05 32.96
CA ARG A 54 23.84 19.79 32.74
C ARG A 54 24.70 19.94 31.49
N ARG A 55 26.01 19.74 31.68
CA ARG A 55 27.07 19.80 30.68
C ARG A 55 26.82 18.71 29.61
N LEU A 56 26.40 19.10 28.41
CA LEU A 56 26.34 18.20 27.25
C LEU A 56 27.74 18.11 26.62
N ARG A 57 28.24 16.88 26.50
CA ARG A 57 29.46 16.55 25.75
C ARG A 57 29.22 16.77 24.26
N ALA A 58 30.18 17.39 23.59
CA ALA A 58 30.23 17.50 22.14
C ALA A 58 30.28 16.11 21.49
N MET A 59 29.45 15.89 20.48
CA MET A 59 29.50 14.75 19.55
C MET A 59 30.07 15.24 18.21
N PRO A 60 30.81 14.39 17.47
CA PRO A 60 31.56 14.81 16.30
C PRO A 60 30.65 15.01 15.07
N VAL A 61 31.03 16.00 14.26
CA VAL A 61 30.44 16.34 12.97
C VAL A 61 30.67 15.20 11.97
N ALA A 62 29.59 14.58 11.49
CA ALA A 62 29.63 13.62 10.39
C ALA A 62 29.73 14.36 9.05
N HIS A 63 30.72 13.99 8.24
CA HIS A 63 30.97 14.53 6.90
C HIS A 63 29.89 14.12 5.90
N ALA A 64 29.44 15.08 5.10
CA ALA A 64 28.57 14.89 3.95
C ALA A 64 29.31 14.16 2.80
N PRO A 65 28.64 13.26 2.05
CA PRO A 65 29.23 12.68 0.84
C PRO A 65 29.14 13.68 -0.32
N GLN A 66 30.27 13.86 -0.99
CA GLN A 66 30.43 14.74 -2.15
C GLN A 66 29.62 14.22 -3.35
N CYS A 67 28.80 15.08 -3.94
CA CYS A 67 28.19 14.88 -5.25
C CYS A 67 29.27 14.96 -6.34
N THR A 68 29.64 13.84 -6.94
CA THR A 68 30.48 13.82 -8.14
C THR A 68 29.62 14.10 -9.37
N VAL A 69 29.78 15.30 -9.94
CA VAL A 69 29.22 15.70 -11.24
C VAL A 69 30.02 15.01 -12.35
N PHE A 70 29.39 14.10 -13.10
CA PHE A 70 29.98 13.60 -14.36
C PHE A 70 29.79 14.66 -15.46
N LYS A 71 30.88 15.34 -15.81
CA LYS A 71 30.99 16.17 -17.01
C LYS A 71 31.01 15.26 -18.25
N LEU A 72 29.97 15.34 -19.07
CA LEU A 72 29.90 14.69 -20.37
C LEU A 72 30.77 15.48 -21.36
N PHE A 73 31.98 14.98 -21.67
CA PHE A 73 32.79 15.52 -22.75
C PHE A 73 32.28 14.99 -24.10
N ARG A 74 31.78 15.91 -24.94
CA ARG A 74 31.64 15.71 -26.39
C ARG A 74 33.04 15.67 -27.02
N LEU A 75 33.39 14.57 -27.68
CA LEU A 75 34.49 14.55 -28.64
C LEU A 75 33.92 14.49 -30.06
N ALA A 76 34.23 15.52 -30.83
CA ALA A 76 33.95 15.64 -32.24
C ALA A 76 35.02 14.88 -33.05
N GLY A 77 34.56 14.16 -34.08
CA GLY A 77 35.20 13.95 -35.38
C GLY A 77 36.67 13.51 -35.44
N GLY A 78 36.89 12.24 -35.81
CA GLY A 78 38.18 11.76 -36.32
C GLY A 78 38.02 10.48 -37.14
N ARG A 79 38.27 10.58 -38.45
CA ARG A 79 38.34 9.44 -39.39
C ARG A 79 39.55 8.57 -39.05
N GLY A 80 39.38 7.25 -39.01
CA GLY A 80 40.48 6.29 -38.85
C GLY A 80 40.05 4.87 -39.20
N SER A 81 40.88 4.19 -40.00
CA SER A 81 40.63 2.93 -40.71
C SER A 81 40.17 1.76 -39.84
N PHE A 82 39.29 0.94 -40.43
CA PHE A 82 39.02 -0.43 -40.00
C PHE A 82 40.29 -1.28 -40.16
N ALA A 83 40.89 -1.70 -39.04
CA ALA A 83 41.91 -2.73 -39.02
C ALA A 83 41.28 -4.06 -38.63
N THR A 84 41.20 -4.95 -39.62
CA THR A 84 40.85 -6.36 -39.49
C THR A 84 41.81 -7.05 -38.52
N VAL A 85 41.33 -7.51 -37.37
CA VAL A 85 42.13 -8.35 -36.47
C VAL A 85 42.10 -9.78 -37.00
N LYS A 86 43.24 -10.21 -37.53
CA LYS A 86 43.48 -11.57 -38.02
C LYS A 86 43.44 -12.57 -36.87
N SER A 87 42.69 -13.65 -37.07
CA SER A 87 42.78 -14.89 -36.30
C SER A 87 44.22 -15.41 -36.30
N PHE A 88 44.76 -15.65 -35.10
CA PHE A 88 45.96 -16.48 -34.92
C PHE A 88 45.54 -17.79 -34.24
N SER A 89 45.74 -18.88 -34.98
CA SER A 89 45.54 -20.24 -34.53
C SER A 89 46.63 -20.68 -33.55
N VAL A 90 46.17 -21.31 -32.47
CA VAL A 90 46.64 -22.58 -31.88
C VAL A 90 48.08 -23.00 -32.19
N ALA A 91 48.93 -23.00 -31.15
CA ALA A 91 49.66 -24.18 -30.69
C ALA A 91 50.57 -23.83 -29.51
N CYS A 92 50.80 -24.85 -28.67
CA CYS A 92 51.92 -25.04 -27.75
C CYS A 92 51.61 -25.05 -26.24
N ILE A 93 51.59 -26.30 -25.77
CA ILE A 93 52.18 -26.84 -24.54
C ILE A 93 51.21 -27.11 -23.40
N VAL A 94 50.77 -28.37 -23.43
CA VAL A 94 50.32 -29.21 -22.33
C VAL A 94 51.35 -29.17 -21.20
N ALA A 95 50.92 -28.74 -20.01
CA ALA A 95 51.52 -29.15 -18.73
C ALA A 95 50.38 -29.63 -17.82
N VAL A 96 50.10 -30.93 -17.87
CA VAL A 96 49.17 -31.58 -16.95
C VAL A 96 49.92 -31.82 -15.64
N ALA A 97 49.73 -30.93 -14.66
CA ALA A 97 50.00 -31.26 -13.27
C ALA A 97 48.75 -31.95 -12.70
N VAL A 98 48.79 -33.27 -12.58
CA VAL A 98 47.79 -34.04 -11.83
C VAL A 98 48.03 -33.80 -10.34
N GLY A 99 47.53 -32.67 -9.84
CA GLY A 99 47.28 -32.48 -8.42
C GLY A 99 45.88 -33.00 -8.11
N ALA A 100 45.78 -34.08 -7.35
CA ALA A 100 44.52 -34.60 -6.84
C ALA A 100 43.95 -33.60 -5.80
N ALA A 101 43.30 -32.55 -6.27
CA ALA A 101 42.48 -31.68 -5.44
C ALA A 101 41.10 -32.34 -5.33
N SER A 102 40.73 -32.74 -4.11
CA SER A 102 39.38 -33.21 -3.78
C SER A 102 38.33 -32.22 -4.31
N PRO A 103 37.20 -32.70 -4.86
CA PRO A 103 36.13 -31.80 -5.26
C PRO A 103 35.62 -31.08 -4.02
N VAL A 104 35.87 -29.78 -3.93
CA VAL A 104 35.15 -28.92 -3.00
C VAL A 104 33.71 -28.90 -3.50
N ALA A 105 32.87 -29.73 -2.90
CA ALA A 105 31.44 -29.69 -3.10
C ALA A 105 30.94 -28.34 -2.57
N VAL A 106 30.75 -27.38 -3.49
CA VAL A 106 29.96 -26.17 -3.22
C VAL A 106 28.53 -26.66 -2.99
N ARG A 107 28.18 -26.89 -1.72
CA ARG A 107 26.78 -27.05 -1.35
C ARG A 107 26.13 -25.70 -1.58
N ALA A 108 25.18 -25.64 -2.52
CA ALA A 108 24.22 -24.57 -2.54
C ALA A 108 23.52 -24.57 -1.19
N GLN A 109 23.87 -23.62 -0.33
CA GLN A 109 23.01 -23.24 0.78
C GLN A 109 21.77 -22.66 0.11
N GLY A 110 20.74 -23.51 -0.04
CA GLY A 110 19.41 -23.00 -0.34
C GLY A 110 19.09 -21.98 0.73
N ASP A 111 18.78 -20.76 0.31
CA ASP A 111 18.24 -19.75 1.21
C ASP A 111 17.08 -20.42 1.95
N ALA A 112 17.28 -20.66 3.24
CA ALA A 112 16.19 -21.06 4.09
C ALA A 112 15.20 -19.91 4.03
N ALA A 113 14.05 -20.15 3.38
CA ALA A 113 12.97 -19.18 3.32
C ALA A 113 12.73 -18.67 4.74
N ALA A 114 12.76 -17.34 4.91
CA ALA A 114 12.46 -16.72 6.19
C ALA A 114 11.14 -17.30 6.73
N PRO A 115 11.02 -17.57 8.04
CA PRO A 115 9.80 -18.10 8.61
C PRO A 115 8.61 -17.25 8.19
N ALA A 116 7.54 -17.89 7.70
CA ALA A 116 6.31 -17.20 7.38
C ALA A 116 5.83 -16.40 8.62
N PRO A 117 5.29 -15.18 8.43
CA PRO A 117 4.74 -14.42 9.54
C PRO A 117 3.72 -15.26 10.30
N ALA A 118 3.73 -15.19 11.63
CA ALA A 118 2.73 -15.87 12.45
C ALA A 118 1.39 -15.13 12.36
N VAL A 119 0.29 -15.88 12.25
CA VAL A 119 -1.05 -15.29 12.33
C VAL A 119 -1.37 -14.97 13.78
N ASP A 120 -1.60 -13.69 14.09
CA ASP A 120 -2.04 -13.28 15.42
C ASP A 120 -3.55 -13.58 15.58
N PRO A 121 -3.94 -14.40 16.56
CA PRO A 121 -5.35 -14.73 16.77
C PRO A 121 -6.21 -13.53 17.18
N SER A 122 -5.62 -12.45 17.70
CA SER A 122 -6.35 -11.22 18.07
C SER A 122 -6.88 -10.45 16.87
N TRP A 123 -6.39 -10.73 15.67
CA TRP A 123 -6.85 -10.05 14.46
C TRP A 123 -8.24 -10.46 14.02
N LEU A 124 -8.75 -11.64 14.41
CA LEU A 124 -10.08 -12.10 14.01
C LEU A 124 -10.96 -12.33 15.24
N GLN A 125 -12.02 -11.55 15.34
CA GLN A 125 -13.09 -11.76 16.31
C GLN A 125 -14.34 -12.29 15.59
N VAL A 126 -15.00 -13.27 16.21
CA VAL A 126 -16.13 -13.98 15.62
C VAL A 126 -17.33 -13.90 16.56
N ASP A 127 -18.40 -13.28 16.08
CA ASP A 127 -19.71 -13.31 16.74
C ASP A 127 -20.67 -14.21 15.95
N THR A 128 -20.93 -15.41 16.48
CA THR A 128 -21.84 -16.38 15.87
C THR A 128 -23.32 -16.04 16.05
N VAL A 129 -23.67 -15.19 17.02
CA VAL A 129 -25.04 -14.77 17.29
C VAL A 129 -25.48 -13.74 16.25
N THR A 130 -24.66 -12.72 16.03
CA THR A 130 -24.93 -11.69 15.02
C THR A 130 -24.43 -12.06 13.62
N LYS A 131 -23.71 -13.18 13.48
CA LYS A 131 -23.04 -13.62 12.24
C LYS A 131 -22.10 -12.55 11.69
N THR A 132 -21.22 -12.05 12.56
CA THR A 132 -20.25 -11.00 12.25
C THR A 132 -18.83 -11.53 12.38
N ALA A 133 -18.02 -11.30 11.33
CA ALA A 133 -16.57 -11.44 11.37
C ALA A 133 -15.95 -10.04 11.48
N THR A 134 -15.22 -9.78 12.56
CA THR A 134 -14.48 -8.52 12.74
C THR A 134 -13.00 -8.80 12.55
N PHE A 135 -12.38 -8.13 11.58
CA PHE A 135 -10.99 -8.34 11.19
C PHE A 135 -10.16 -7.07 11.37
N GLN A 136 -9.04 -7.16 12.09
CA GLN A 136 -8.04 -6.10 12.19
C GLN A 136 -7.14 -6.14 10.95
N LEU A 137 -7.32 -5.21 10.03
CA LEU A 137 -6.54 -5.11 8.80
C LEU A 137 -5.47 -4.03 8.95
N VAL A 138 -4.21 -4.42 9.08
CA VAL A 138 -3.10 -3.47 9.31
C VAL A 138 -2.21 -3.42 8.08
N ALA A 139 -2.22 -2.30 7.36
CA ALA A 139 -1.32 -2.09 6.24
C ALA A 139 0.08 -1.72 6.74
N GLY A 140 1.13 -2.26 6.11
CA GLY A 140 2.52 -1.96 6.45
C GLY A 140 2.90 -2.33 7.87
N LEU A 141 2.39 -3.46 8.39
CA LEU A 141 2.68 -3.90 9.76
C LEU A 141 4.18 -4.16 9.97
N THR A 142 4.86 -4.65 8.94
CA THR A 142 6.30 -4.92 8.94
C THR A 142 6.99 -4.25 7.76
N GLY A 143 8.32 -4.18 7.76
CA GLY A 143 9.10 -3.70 6.61
C GLY A 143 9.18 -4.67 5.42
N LEU A 144 8.50 -5.83 5.46
CA LEU A 144 8.50 -6.81 4.37
C LEU A 144 8.00 -6.16 3.08
N ASN A 145 8.67 -6.46 1.95
CA ASN A 145 8.33 -5.95 0.63
C ASN A 145 8.27 -4.41 0.57
N GLY A 146 9.17 -3.73 1.28
CA GLY A 146 9.14 -2.27 1.41
C GLY A 146 7.86 -1.77 2.08
N ALA A 147 7.36 -2.52 3.07
CA ALA A 147 6.10 -2.31 3.78
C ALA A 147 4.81 -2.50 2.97
N LEU A 148 4.91 -3.02 1.73
CA LEU A 148 3.75 -3.43 0.92
C LEU A 148 3.18 -4.77 1.39
N ASN A 149 2.49 -4.76 2.52
CA ASN A 149 1.86 -5.94 3.13
C ASN A 149 0.57 -5.59 3.90
N PHE A 150 -0.28 -6.59 4.09
CA PHE A 150 -1.36 -6.57 5.08
C PHE A 150 -1.04 -7.55 6.20
N ASN A 151 -1.01 -7.06 7.44
CA ASN A 151 -0.70 -7.82 8.64
C ASN A 151 0.65 -8.57 8.57
N GLY A 152 1.60 -8.04 7.79
CA GLY A 152 2.90 -8.67 7.54
C GLY A 152 2.91 -9.68 6.38
N PHE A 153 1.78 -9.92 5.71
CA PHE A 153 1.63 -10.86 4.59
C PHE A 153 1.44 -10.15 3.25
N ARG A 154 1.88 -10.80 2.17
CA ARG A 154 1.75 -10.31 0.78
C ARG A 154 1.41 -11.47 -0.16
N ASP A 155 1.15 -11.20 -1.42
CA ASP A 155 1.02 -12.22 -2.48
C ASP A 155 0.08 -13.40 -2.13
N GLY A 156 -0.96 -13.12 -1.35
CA GLY A 156 -1.93 -14.12 -0.92
C GLY A 156 -1.46 -15.05 0.20
N GLU A 157 -0.43 -14.68 0.96
CA GLU A 157 0.11 -15.48 2.07
C GLU A 157 -0.77 -15.51 3.33
N LEU A 158 -1.89 -14.79 3.32
CA LEU A 158 -2.93 -14.82 4.36
C LEU A 158 -4.28 -15.01 3.70
N THR A 159 -5.13 -15.83 4.29
CA THR A 159 -6.51 -16.05 3.84
C THR A 159 -7.50 -15.83 4.98
N LEU A 160 -8.41 -14.88 4.78
CA LEU A 160 -9.62 -14.73 5.60
C LEU A 160 -10.77 -15.47 4.91
N THR A 161 -11.28 -16.53 5.54
CA THR A 161 -12.46 -17.26 5.07
C THR A 161 -13.67 -16.89 5.91
N VAL A 162 -14.79 -16.54 5.28
CA VAL A 162 -16.03 -16.14 5.95
C VAL A 162 -17.21 -16.95 5.40
N PRO A 163 -18.19 -17.35 6.24
CA PRO A 163 -19.39 -18.01 5.74
C PRO A 163 -20.25 -17.10 4.87
N LEU A 164 -20.87 -17.65 3.83
CA LEU A 164 -21.82 -16.95 2.98
C LEU A 164 -22.93 -16.28 3.80
N GLY A 165 -23.20 -15.00 3.50
CA GLY A 165 -24.24 -14.17 4.12
C GLY A 165 -23.86 -13.54 5.46
N TRP A 166 -22.61 -13.67 5.93
CA TRP A 166 -22.15 -13.02 7.15
C TRP A 166 -21.82 -11.54 6.94
N ALA A 167 -21.98 -10.76 8.00
CA ALA A 167 -21.44 -9.40 8.05
C ALA A 167 -19.92 -9.46 8.24
N VAL A 168 -19.21 -8.64 7.49
CA VAL A 168 -17.76 -8.46 7.62
C VAL A 168 -17.49 -7.01 7.98
N VAL A 169 -16.75 -6.83 9.08
CA VAL A 169 -16.23 -5.54 9.53
C VAL A 169 -14.70 -5.64 9.46
N MET A 170 -14.05 -4.78 8.70
CA MET A 170 -12.59 -4.65 8.72
C MET A 170 -12.21 -3.31 9.31
N HIS A 171 -11.48 -3.35 10.42
CA HIS A 171 -10.86 -2.19 11.02
C HIS A 171 -9.51 -1.97 10.35
N PHE A 172 -9.47 -1.06 9.39
CA PHE A 172 -8.27 -0.73 8.66
C PHE A 172 -7.42 0.27 9.46
N ARG A 173 -6.11 0.03 9.55
CA ARG A 173 -5.12 1.00 10.00
C ARG A 173 -3.92 0.96 9.08
N ASN A 174 -3.46 2.13 8.62
CA ASN A 174 -2.15 2.22 8.00
C ASN A 174 -1.07 2.36 9.08
N HIS A 175 -0.22 1.35 9.27
CA HIS A 175 0.92 1.42 10.20
C HIS A 175 2.23 1.85 9.52
N ASP A 176 2.26 1.90 8.19
CA ASP A 176 3.43 2.37 7.46
C ASP A 176 3.74 3.83 7.84
N GLY A 177 5.02 4.11 8.13
CA GLY A 177 5.50 5.46 8.47
C GLY A 177 5.68 6.40 7.27
N MET A 178 5.65 5.86 6.05
CA MET A 178 6.05 6.54 4.81
C MET A 178 5.02 6.42 3.70
N LEU A 179 4.49 5.22 3.42
CA LEU A 179 3.60 5.00 2.29
C LEU A 179 2.12 5.14 2.68
N PRO A 180 1.29 5.81 1.86
CA PRO A 180 -0.14 5.74 2.04
C PRO A 180 -0.67 4.39 1.55
N HIS A 181 -1.67 3.85 2.25
CA HIS A 181 -2.28 2.56 1.94
C HIS A 181 -3.80 2.63 1.98
N SER A 182 -4.44 1.79 1.18
CA SER A 182 -5.88 1.62 1.15
C SER A 182 -6.22 0.13 1.12
N ALA A 183 -7.51 -0.20 1.18
CA ALA A 183 -7.97 -1.56 0.97
C ALA A 183 -9.32 -1.59 0.27
N GLU A 184 -9.49 -2.52 -0.66
CA GLU A 184 -10.76 -2.90 -1.27
C GLU A 184 -10.85 -4.41 -1.42
N ILE A 185 -12.07 -4.93 -1.45
CA ILE A 185 -12.33 -6.33 -1.79
C ILE A 185 -12.64 -6.41 -3.28
N ILE A 186 -11.83 -7.15 -4.03
CA ILE A 186 -11.98 -7.30 -5.49
C ILE A 186 -12.11 -8.78 -5.87
N PRO A 187 -12.71 -9.14 -7.02
CA PRO A 187 -12.68 -10.51 -7.52
C PRO A 187 -11.22 -11.00 -7.66
N ALA A 188 -10.96 -12.27 -7.34
CA ALA A 188 -9.66 -12.87 -7.65
C ALA A 188 -9.43 -12.80 -9.17
N THR A 189 -8.29 -12.21 -9.56
CA THR A 189 -8.00 -11.92 -10.97
C THR A 189 -6.50 -11.97 -11.25
N HIS A 190 -6.14 -12.33 -12.49
CA HIS A 190 -4.79 -12.25 -13.01
C HIS A 190 -4.85 -11.85 -14.50
N PRO A 191 -4.10 -10.83 -14.95
CA PRO A 191 -3.13 -10.02 -14.20
C PRO A 191 -3.80 -9.16 -13.10
N LEU A 192 -3.01 -8.81 -12.08
CA LEU A 192 -3.46 -7.91 -11.01
C LEU A 192 -3.69 -6.49 -11.57
N PRO A 193 -4.72 -5.76 -11.10
CA PRO A 193 -4.92 -4.37 -11.46
C PRO A 193 -3.74 -3.48 -11.02
N THR A 194 -3.53 -2.36 -11.71
CA THR A 194 -2.49 -1.39 -11.36
C THR A 194 -3.01 -0.26 -10.46
N GLY A 195 -4.26 -0.31 -10.03
CA GLY A 195 -4.95 0.70 -9.22
C GLY A 195 -6.32 0.19 -8.79
N PRO A 196 -7.20 1.07 -8.27
CA PRO A 196 -8.49 0.65 -7.76
C PRO A 196 -9.42 0.15 -8.87
N VAL A 197 -10.30 -0.78 -8.53
CA VAL A 197 -11.37 -1.25 -9.42
C VAL A 197 -12.73 -1.16 -8.73
N ALA A 198 -13.79 -1.67 -9.38
CA ALA A 198 -15.08 -1.76 -8.72
C ALA A 198 -15.01 -2.83 -7.60
N PRO A 199 -15.37 -2.49 -6.34
CA PRO A 199 -15.38 -3.45 -5.25
C PRO A 199 -16.37 -4.60 -5.51
N ALA A 200 -15.97 -5.81 -5.14
CA ALA A 200 -16.77 -7.02 -5.30
C ALA A 200 -18.06 -6.99 -4.47
N PHE A 201 -18.07 -6.25 -3.36
CA PHE A 201 -19.23 -6.07 -2.49
C PHE A 201 -19.49 -4.57 -2.26
N PRO A 202 -20.76 -4.15 -2.13
CA PRO A 202 -21.08 -2.76 -1.81
C PRO A 202 -20.38 -2.30 -0.53
N ARG A 203 -19.69 -1.15 -0.60
CA ARG A 203 -18.94 -0.53 0.51
C ARG A 203 -17.77 -1.36 1.04
N ALA A 204 -17.30 -2.36 0.31
CA ALA A 204 -16.14 -3.16 0.71
C ALA A 204 -14.81 -2.49 0.31
N PHE A 205 -14.63 -1.24 0.73
CA PHE A 205 -13.45 -0.42 0.47
C PHE A 205 -13.25 0.67 1.52
N THR A 206 -12.01 1.16 1.65
CA THR A 206 -11.66 2.38 2.39
C THR A 206 -11.92 3.65 1.56
N LEU A 207 -12.30 4.78 2.17
CA LEU A 207 -12.74 6.01 1.51
C LEU A 207 -11.78 6.61 0.45
N ARG A 208 -10.46 6.41 0.56
CA ARG A 208 -9.44 6.96 -0.35
C ARG A 208 -8.61 5.85 -0.98
N LEU A 209 -9.15 5.20 -2.01
CA LEU A 209 -8.51 4.03 -2.61
C LEU A 209 -7.22 4.36 -3.35
N ASP A 210 -7.24 5.37 -4.20
CA ASP A 210 -6.11 5.78 -5.04
C ASP A 210 -5.09 6.63 -4.26
N GLN A 211 -5.53 7.56 -3.40
CA GLN A 211 -4.59 8.35 -2.59
C GLN A 211 -4.07 7.59 -1.36
N GLY A 212 -4.85 6.64 -0.84
CA GLY A 212 -4.57 5.97 0.43
C GLY A 212 -4.82 6.84 1.67
N LEU A 213 -4.82 6.17 2.81
CA LEU A 213 -4.77 6.72 4.16
C LEU A 213 -3.30 6.89 4.53
N ILE A 214 -2.91 8.05 5.05
CA ILE A 214 -1.53 8.28 5.49
C ILE A 214 -1.23 7.55 6.81
N SER A 215 0.02 7.61 7.26
CA SER A 215 0.47 6.94 8.49
C SER A 215 -0.49 7.15 9.67
N GLU A 216 -0.79 6.05 10.34
CA GLU A 216 -1.66 5.92 11.51
C GLU A 216 -3.13 6.27 11.30
N GLN A 217 -3.53 6.64 10.10
CA GLN A 217 -4.95 6.83 9.79
C GLN A 217 -5.68 5.51 9.69
N THR A 218 -6.94 5.56 10.08
CA THR A 218 -7.84 4.42 10.12
C THR A 218 -9.08 4.65 9.27
N ASP A 219 -9.74 3.57 8.92
CA ASP A 219 -11.06 3.56 8.31
C ASP A 219 -11.75 2.23 8.62
N ASP A 220 -13.07 2.18 8.50
CA ASP A 220 -13.85 0.97 8.75
C ASP A 220 -14.57 0.52 7.47
N ILE A 221 -14.26 -0.70 7.04
CA ILE A 221 -14.92 -1.34 5.90
C ILE A 221 -16.05 -2.22 6.44
N ARG A 222 -17.29 -2.05 5.94
CA ARG A 222 -18.45 -2.83 6.40
C ARG A 222 -19.36 -3.29 5.26
N PHE A 223 -19.42 -4.59 5.04
CA PHE A 223 -20.21 -5.20 3.97
C PHE A 223 -20.81 -6.55 4.38
N ILE A 224 -21.71 -7.07 3.55
CA ILE A 224 -22.24 -8.43 3.68
C ILE A 224 -21.58 -9.29 2.63
N ALA A 225 -21.02 -10.44 3.04
CA ALA A 225 -20.43 -11.43 2.15
C ALA A 225 -21.54 -12.27 1.46
N ASP A 226 -22.34 -11.64 0.60
CA ASP A 226 -23.57 -12.21 0.02
C ASP A 226 -23.36 -13.07 -1.23
N LYS A 227 -22.12 -13.19 -1.70
CA LYS A 227 -21.73 -13.95 -2.90
C LYS A 227 -20.55 -14.85 -2.58
N GLY A 228 -20.74 -16.16 -2.76
CA GLY A 228 -19.68 -17.15 -2.60
C GLY A 228 -18.61 -17.00 -3.69
N GLY A 229 -17.36 -17.30 -3.35
CA GLY A 229 -16.24 -17.25 -4.29
C GLY A 229 -14.93 -16.79 -3.65
N SER A 230 -13.93 -16.64 -4.52
CA SER A 230 -12.57 -16.22 -4.18
C SER A 230 -12.34 -14.76 -4.57
N TYR A 231 -11.78 -14.00 -3.65
CA TYR A 231 -11.58 -12.57 -3.73
C TYR A 231 -10.21 -12.20 -3.15
N LEU A 232 -9.82 -10.93 -3.33
CA LEU A 232 -8.61 -10.37 -2.77
C LEU A 232 -8.97 -9.19 -1.87
N ILE A 233 -8.33 -9.10 -0.70
CA ILE A 233 -8.16 -7.84 0.02
C ILE A 233 -6.95 -7.16 -0.62
N PHE A 234 -7.19 -6.10 -1.37
CA PHE A 234 -6.25 -5.51 -2.31
C PHE A 234 -5.97 -4.05 -1.98
N CYS A 235 -4.71 -3.62 -2.01
CA CYS A 235 -4.37 -2.20 -1.87
C CYS A 235 -4.59 -1.47 -3.20
N GLY A 236 -5.55 -0.55 -3.22
CA GLY A 236 -5.95 0.21 -4.41
C GLY A 236 -4.97 1.33 -4.78
N VAL A 237 -4.02 1.69 -3.92
CA VAL A 237 -3.03 2.74 -4.25
C VAL A 237 -2.24 2.30 -5.50
N PRO A 238 -2.08 3.17 -6.52
CA PRO A 238 -1.50 2.78 -7.79
C PRO A 238 -0.18 2.02 -7.66
N GLY A 239 -0.12 0.83 -8.27
CA GLY A 239 1.04 -0.05 -8.25
C GLY A 239 1.20 -0.94 -7.01
N HIS A 240 0.61 -0.60 -5.86
CA HIS A 240 0.85 -1.33 -4.59
C HIS A 240 0.35 -2.78 -4.67
N GLY A 241 -0.92 -2.98 -5.02
CA GLY A 241 -1.47 -4.32 -5.16
C GLY A 241 -0.80 -5.12 -6.29
N ALA A 242 -0.44 -4.49 -7.42
CA ALA A 242 0.34 -5.13 -8.48
C ALA A 242 1.75 -5.56 -8.03
N ALA A 243 2.34 -4.86 -7.05
CA ALA A 243 3.61 -5.18 -6.43
C ALA A 243 3.48 -6.18 -5.25
N GLY A 244 2.31 -6.81 -5.09
CA GLY A 244 2.08 -7.90 -4.14
C GLY A 244 1.32 -7.52 -2.88
N MET A 245 0.85 -6.27 -2.74
CA MET A 245 0.10 -5.83 -1.55
C MET A 245 -1.36 -6.29 -1.58
N TRP A 246 -1.56 -7.59 -1.38
CA TRP A 246 -2.87 -8.21 -1.29
C TRP A 246 -2.82 -9.52 -0.49
N VAL A 247 -3.95 -9.86 0.12
CA VAL A 247 -4.21 -11.14 0.81
C VAL A 247 -5.54 -11.72 0.33
N ARG A 248 -5.82 -12.99 0.60
CA ARG A 248 -7.00 -13.69 0.09
C ARG A 248 -8.21 -13.46 0.99
N PHE A 249 -9.38 -13.35 0.35
CA PHE A 249 -10.68 -13.34 1.01
C PHE A 249 -11.58 -14.38 0.36
N GLU A 250 -12.04 -15.35 1.14
CA GLU A 250 -12.88 -16.45 0.64
C GLU A 250 -14.27 -16.39 1.28
N VAL A 251 -15.30 -16.49 0.44
CA VAL A 251 -16.69 -16.59 0.91
C VAL A 251 -17.22 -17.98 0.58
N SER A 252 -17.54 -18.77 1.59
CA SER A 252 -17.94 -20.17 1.40
C SER A 252 -19.28 -20.48 2.06
N GLY A 253 -20.15 -21.20 1.34
CA GLY A 253 -21.40 -21.73 1.87
C GLY A 253 -21.22 -23.01 2.71
N SER A 254 -20.04 -23.65 2.67
CA SER A 254 -19.76 -24.91 3.36
C SER A 254 -19.18 -24.73 4.77
N VAL A 255 -18.62 -23.56 5.08
CA VAL A 255 -18.09 -23.23 6.41
C VAL A 255 -19.17 -22.61 7.30
N ARG A 256 -19.04 -22.77 8.62
CA ARG A 256 -20.01 -22.24 9.60
C ARG A 256 -19.41 -21.20 10.55
N LYS A 257 -18.08 -21.02 10.52
CA LYS A 257 -17.35 -20.03 11.30
C LYS A 257 -16.25 -19.41 10.44
N PRO A 258 -15.99 -18.11 10.58
CA PRO A 258 -14.83 -17.47 9.97
C PRO A 258 -13.52 -18.08 10.47
N SER A 259 -12.49 -18.03 9.63
CA SER A 259 -11.12 -18.45 9.98
C SER A 259 -10.09 -17.55 9.30
N LEU A 260 -8.94 -17.40 9.95
CA LEU A 260 -7.78 -16.70 9.41
C LEU A 260 -6.58 -17.65 9.44
N ALA A 261 -5.91 -17.84 8.30
CA ALA A 261 -4.80 -18.77 8.19
C ALA A 261 -3.72 -18.26 7.22
N ALA A 262 -2.47 -18.55 7.53
CA ALA A 262 -1.38 -18.37 6.59
C ALA A 262 -1.55 -19.36 5.43
N THR A 263 -1.23 -18.90 4.23
CA THR A 263 -1.31 -19.67 2.98
C THR A 263 -0.01 -19.52 2.18
N PRO A 264 0.29 -20.43 1.25
CA PRO A 264 1.42 -20.24 0.36
C PRO A 264 1.24 -18.98 -0.51
N ALA A 265 2.33 -18.25 -0.74
CA ALA A 265 2.37 -17.19 -1.76
C ALA A 265 2.05 -17.78 -3.14
N GLY A 266 1.39 -17.02 -3.99
CA GLY A 266 1.13 -17.46 -5.34
C GLY A 266 0.25 -16.53 -6.14
N LYS A 267 -0.04 -16.94 -7.37
CA LYS A 267 -1.03 -16.22 -8.19
C LYS A 267 -2.40 -16.27 -7.50
N PRO A 268 -3.19 -15.19 -7.59
CA PRO A 268 -4.58 -15.17 -7.13
C PRO A 268 -5.36 -16.40 -7.58
#